data_AF-A0A9P7BL84-F1
#
_entry.id   AF-A0A9P7BL84-F1
#
_cell.length_a   1.000
_cell.length_b   1.000
_cell.length_c   1.000
_cell.angle_alpha   90.00
_cell.angle_beta   90.00
_cell.angle_gamma   90.00
#
_symmetry.space_group_name_H-M   'P 1'
#
loop_
_entity.id
_entity.type
_entity.pdbx_description
1 polymer ?
#
loop_
_entity_poly.entity_id
_entity_poly.type
_entity_poly.pdbx_seq_one_letter_code
_entity_poly.pdbx_strand_id
1 'polypeptide(L)'
;MPFQETHVTDTHIQTINVQFQATQSLWAHHYGLLSFSPSFVLSENLTPSNPRMVLSKVSHLQNFYAPFHVLVLYAPASSGKARREFFDSVLHTLTSPDYAIDHQQLIILGDFNYSYHRANLSSHTSLRWVSYLDKSFYNVMNCGDTVLLSTA
;
A
#
# COMPACT_ATOMS: atom_id res chain seq x y z
N MET A 1 1.90 -10.06 1.38
CA MET A 1 2.27 -9.57 2.71
C MET A 1 3.15 -8.33 2.57
N PRO A 2 2.75 -7.21 3.16
CA PRO A 2 3.48 -5.95 3.11
C PRO A 2 4.40 -5.75 4.33
N PHE A 3 5.52 -5.08 4.12
CA PHE A 3 6.49 -4.70 5.15
C PHE A 3 6.87 -3.22 5.00
N GLN A 4 7.19 -2.57 6.11
CA GLN A 4 7.70 -1.20 6.21
C GLN A 4 8.91 -1.18 7.15
N GLU A 5 9.71 -0.11 7.13
CA GLU A 5 10.92 0.01 7.96
C GLU A 5 11.90 -1.15 7.76
N THR A 6 11.93 -1.69 6.55
CA THR A 6 12.68 -2.91 6.25
C THR A 6 14.19 -2.67 6.37
N HIS A 7 14.66 -1.46 6.04
CA HIS A 7 16.07 -1.08 5.96
C HIS A 7 16.91 -2.07 5.16
N VAL A 8 16.26 -2.76 4.22
CA VAL A 8 16.87 -3.81 3.42
C VAL A 8 17.85 -3.16 2.44
N THR A 9 18.99 -3.80 2.28
CA THR A 9 20.00 -3.50 1.28
C THR A 9 20.08 -4.66 0.31
N ASP A 10 20.61 -4.42 -0.90
CA ASP A 10 20.70 -5.45 -1.94
C ASP A 10 21.41 -6.72 -1.46
N THR A 11 22.39 -6.57 -0.57
CA THR A 11 23.13 -7.68 0.05
C THR A 11 22.27 -8.58 0.93
N HIS A 12 21.16 -8.08 1.48
CA HIS A 12 20.28 -8.85 2.37
C HIS A 12 19.09 -9.50 1.64
N ILE A 13 18.75 -9.04 0.43
CA ILE A 13 17.53 -9.49 -0.28
C ILE A 13 17.53 -11.01 -0.49
N GLN A 14 18.68 -11.60 -0.87
CA GLN A 14 18.76 -13.05 -1.09
C GLN A 14 18.48 -13.84 0.19
N THR A 15 19.15 -13.47 1.29
CA THR A 15 18.95 -14.10 2.60
C THR A 15 17.50 -13.99 3.07
N ILE A 16 16.92 -12.81 2.91
CA ILE A 16 15.54 -12.51 3.30
C ILE A 16 14.55 -13.35 2.48
N ASN A 17 14.74 -13.44 1.16
CA ASN A 17 13.89 -14.27 0.30
C ASN A 17 13.95 -15.75 0.68
N VAL A 18 15.14 -16.27 1.03
CA VAL A 18 15.30 -17.66 1.50
C VAL A 18 14.58 -17.87 2.83
N GLN A 19 14.67 -16.93 3.76
CA GLN A 19 14.04 -17.02 5.08
C GLN A 19 12.51 -16.95 5.01
N PHE A 20 11.98 -16.00 4.24
CA PHE A 20 10.53 -15.86 4.09
C PHE A 20 9.92 -16.96 3.21
N GLN A 21 10.71 -17.60 2.34
CA GLN A 21 10.21 -18.57 1.36
C GLN A 21 9.10 -17.99 0.48
N ALA A 22 9.19 -16.69 0.18
CA ALA A 22 8.23 -16.04 -0.70
C ALA A 22 8.40 -16.53 -2.14
N THR A 23 7.29 -16.75 -2.84
CA THR A 23 7.29 -17.06 -4.28
C THR A 23 7.75 -15.86 -5.09
N GLN A 24 7.34 -14.67 -4.69
CA GLN A 24 7.76 -13.41 -5.31
C GLN A 24 7.93 -12.33 -4.24
N SER A 25 8.83 -11.39 -4.51
CA SER A 25 9.07 -10.26 -3.63
C SER A 25 9.46 -9.01 -4.41
N LEU A 26 8.98 -7.88 -3.92
CA LEU A 26 9.42 -6.54 -4.29
C LEU A 26 10.00 -5.90 -3.05
N TRP A 27 11.26 -5.46 -3.14
CA TRP A 27 11.97 -4.85 -2.01
C TRP A 27 12.46 -3.46 -2.40
N ALA A 28 12.42 -2.57 -1.43
CA ALA A 28 13.19 -1.34 -1.43
C ALA A 28 13.71 -1.09 -0.01
N HIS A 29 14.49 -0.02 0.14
CA HIS A 29 15.09 0.32 1.43
C HIS A 29 14.07 0.51 2.56
N HIS A 30 12.86 0.99 2.25
CA HIS A 30 11.86 1.31 3.28
C HIS A 30 10.64 0.40 3.30
N TYR A 31 10.48 -0.48 2.32
CA TYR A 31 9.28 -1.32 2.19
C TYR A 31 9.59 -2.67 1.57
N GLY A 32 8.63 -3.58 1.72
CA GLY A 32 8.60 -4.87 1.05
C GLY A 32 7.18 -5.28 0.70
N LEU A 33 7.02 -5.99 -0.41
CA LEU A 33 5.78 -6.67 -0.77
C LEU A 33 6.10 -8.09 -1.21
N LEU A 34 5.60 -9.07 -0.48
CA LEU A 34 5.85 -10.49 -0.71
C LEU A 34 4.57 -11.19 -1.14
N SER A 35 4.66 -12.11 -2.08
CA SER A 35 3.65 -13.11 -2.38
C SER A 35 4.17 -14.48 -1.97
N PHE A 36 3.41 -15.21 -1.14
CA PHE A 36 3.72 -16.59 -0.76
C PHE A 36 2.96 -17.62 -1.60
N SER A 37 1.98 -17.16 -2.38
CA SER A 37 1.17 -18.03 -3.22
C SER A 37 1.80 -18.10 -4.61
N PRO A 38 2.01 -19.30 -5.17
CA PRO A 38 2.47 -19.45 -6.54
C PRO A 38 1.40 -19.06 -7.55
N SER A 39 0.14 -18.95 -7.15
CA SER A 39 -0.97 -18.60 -8.04
C SER A 39 -1.09 -17.10 -8.28
N PHE A 40 -0.53 -16.27 -7.40
CA PHE A 40 -0.55 -14.81 -7.53
C PHE A 40 0.77 -14.28 -8.03
N VAL A 41 0.70 -13.49 -9.11
CA VAL A 41 1.82 -12.84 -9.77
C VAL A 41 1.81 -11.35 -9.47
N LEU A 42 2.89 -10.86 -8.87
CA LEU A 42 3.19 -9.44 -8.71
C LEU A 42 3.82 -8.89 -10.00
N SER A 43 3.34 -7.75 -10.48
CA SER A 43 4.05 -6.96 -11.49
C SER A 43 5.29 -6.31 -10.88
N GLU A 44 6.14 -5.74 -11.74
CA GLU A 44 7.15 -4.77 -11.31
C GLU A 44 6.50 -3.60 -10.53
N ASN A 45 7.32 -2.91 -9.74
CA ASN A 45 6.90 -1.70 -9.05
C ASN A 45 6.58 -0.60 -10.06
N LEU A 46 5.32 -0.18 -10.12
CA LEU A 46 4.84 0.88 -11.01
C LEU A 46 5.34 2.27 -10.55
N THR A 47 5.81 2.41 -9.32
CA THR A 47 6.33 3.67 -8.75
C THR A 47 7.80 3.56 -8.32
N PRO A 48 8.73 3.20 -9.22
CA PRO A 48 10.11 2.89 -8.84
C PRO A 48 10.88 4.13 -8.34
N SER A 49 10.47 5.33 -8.73
CA SER A 49 11.07 6.59 -8.30
C SER A 49 10.70 7.01 -6.88
N ASN A 50 9.70 6.38 -6.26
CA ASN A 50 9.28 6.70 -4.90
C ASN A 50 9.85 5.67 -3.90
N PRO A 51 10.79 6.08 -3.02
CA PRO A 51 11.42 5.16 -2.08
C PRO A 51 10.52 4.79 -0.90
N ARG A 52 9.32 5.37 -0.80
CA ARG A 52 8.38 5.22 0.32
C ARG A 52 7.03 4.63 -0.08
N MET A 53 6.89 4.20 -1.34
CA MET A 53 5.75 3.39 -1.75
C MET A 53 6.11 2.37 -2.83
N VAL A 54 5.40 1.25 -2.80
CA VAL A 54 5.35 0.29 -3.92
C VAL A 54 3.92 0.12 -4.37
N LEU A 55 3.70 0.32 -5.66
CA LEU A 55 2.46 0.00 -6.35
C LEU A 55 2.72 -1.20 -7.25
N SER A 56 1.98 -2.28 -7.05
CA SER A 56 2.09 -3.47 -7.89
C SER A 56 0.70 -3.96 -8.29
N LYS A 57 0.58 -4.40 -9.54
CA LYS A 57 -0.59 -5.12 -10.03
C LYS A 57 -0.42 -6.59 -9.67
N VAL A 58 -1.43 -7.15 -9.02
CA VAL A 58 -1.54 -8.55 -8.66
C VAL A 58 -2.49 -9.23 -9.63
N SER A 59 -2.00 -10.28 -10.29
CA SER A 59 -2.79 -11.09 -11.23
C SER A 59 -2.79 -12.55 -10.79
N HIS A 60 -3.81 -13.31 -11.18
CA HIS A 60 -3.85 -14.76 -10.94
C HIS A 60 -3.39 -15.51 -12.19
N LEU A 61 -2.49 -16.49 -12.08
CA LEU A 61 -1.95 -17.22 -13.25
C LEU A 61 -3.02 -17.82 -14.15
N GLN A 62 -4.05 -18.41 -13.56
CA GLN A 62 -5.18 -19.01 -14.29
C GLN A 62 -6.36 -18.04 -14.51
N ASN A 63 -6.20 -16.74 -14.22
CA ASN A 63 -7.25 -15.73 -14.32
C ASN A 63 -8.53 -16.04 -13.53
N PHE A 64 -8.43 -16.76 -12.40
CA PHE A 64 -9.58 -17.05 -11.54
C PHE A 64 -10.12 -15.83 -10.80
N TYR A 65 -9.31 -14.76 -10.68
CA TYR A 65 -9.71 -13.49 -10.08
C TYR A 65 -9.35 -12.35 -11.04
N ALA A 66 -10.21 -11.33 -11.07
CA ALA A 66 -9.90 -10.08 -11.74
C ALA A 66 -8.64 -9.45 -11.10
N PRO A 67 -7.65 -9.01 -11.89
CA PRO A 67 -6.44 -8.39 -11.35
C PRO A 67 -6.74 -7.17 -10.50
N PHE A 68 -5.97 -6.97 -9.44
CA PHE A 68 -6.12 -5.83 -8.53
C PHE A 68 -4.77 -5.17 -8.26
N HIS A 69 -4.78 -3.97 -7.72
CA HIS A 69 -3.58 -3.24 -7.35
C HIS A 69 -3.39 -3.27 -5.84
N VAL A 70 -2.13 -3.38 -5.42
CA VAL A 70 -1.71 -3.21 -4.02
C VAL A 70 -0.74 -2.06 -3.95
N LEU A 71 -1.09 -1.06 -3.15
CA LEU A 71 -0.25 0.08 -2.80
C LEU A 71 0.20 -0.06 -1.34
N VAL A 72 1.50 -0.27 -1.14
CA VAL A 72 2.12 -0.28 0.18
C VAL A 72 2.78 1.07 0.43
N LEU A 73 2.46 1.71 1.54
CA LEU A 73 2.99 3.02 1.92
C LEU A 73 3.88 2.93 3.17
N TYR A 74 4.93 3.76 3.19
CA TYR A 74 5.71 4.09 4.39
C TYR A 74 5.91 5.61 4.49
N ALA A 75 4.90 6.28 5.04
CA ALA A 75 4.89 7.74 5.12
C ALA A 75 5.98 8.28 6.08
N PRO A 76 6.51 9.49 5.86
CA PRO A 76 7.52 10.06 6.75
C PRO A 76 7.00 10.29 8.19
N ALA A 77 7.77 9.87 9.19
CA ALA A 77 7.48 10.19 10.60
C ALA A 77 7.94 11.60 11.02
N SER A 78 8.80 12.25 10.21
CA SER A 78 9.57 13.44 10.61
C SER A 78 8.73 14.68 10.91
N SER A 79 7.70 14.98 10.12
CA SER A 79 6.83 16.14 10.34
C SER A 79 5.50 16.01 9.60
N GLY A 80 4.50 16.76 10.06
CA GLY A 80 3.22 16.89 9.35
C GLY A 80 3.36 17.52 7.96
N LYS A 81 4.34 18.40 7.75
CA LYS A 81 4.65 18.98 6.44
C LYS A 81 5.14 17.90 5.47
N ALA A 82 6.12 17.11 5.88
CA ALA A 82 6.65 16.01 5.05
C ALA A 82 5.57 14.97 4.73
N ARG A 83 4.67 14.67 5.67
CA ARG A 83 3.51 13.80 5.41
C ARG A 83 2.54 14.40 4.40
N ARG A 84 2.21 15.70 4.50
CA ARG A 84 1.35 16.38 3.51
C ARG A 84 1.91 16.26 2.10
N GLU A 85 3.17 16.64 1.91
CA GLU A 85 3.85 16.56 0.61
C GLU A 85 3.88 15.12 0.07
N PHE A 86 4.16 14.15 0.96
CA PHE A 86 4.12 12.74 0.61
C PHE A 86 2.72 12.30 0.14
N PHE A 87 1.67 12.56 0.91
CA PHE A 87 0.31 12.14 0.54
C PHE A 87 -0.27 12.90 -0.66
N ASP A 88 0.16 14.14 -0.90
CA ASP A 88 -0.14 14.85 -2.14
C ASP A 88 0.52 14.15 -3.35
N SER A 89 1.76 13.65 -3.19
CA SER A 89 2.43 12.85 -4.24
C SER A 89 1.74 11.51 -4.47
N VAL A 90 1.28 10.84 -3.41
CA VAL A 90 0.50 9.59 -3.53
C VAL A 90 -0.80 9.84 -4.28
N LEU A 91 -1.52 10.92 -3.95
CA LEU A 91 -2.75 11.27 -4.64
C LEU A 91 -2.50 11.58 -6.11
N HIS A 92 -1.40 12.27 -6.43
CA HIS A 92 -1.01 12.54 -7.82
C HIS A 92 -0.77 11.23 -8.60
N THR A 93 -0.04 10.28 -8.01
CA THR A 93 0.15 8.94 -8.61
C THR A 93 -1.17 8.23 -8.82
N LEU A 94 -2.04 8.19 -7.80
CA LEU A 94 -3.31 7.47 -7.89
C LEU A 94 -4.24 8.06 -8.95
N THR A 95 -4.23 9.39 -9.13
CA THR A 95 -5.10 10.08 -10.09
C THR A 95 -4.48 10.26 -11.46
N SER A 96 -3.21 9.87 -11.65
CA SER A 96 -2.55 9.98 -12.94
C SER A 96 -3.05 8.88 -13.90
N PRO A 97 -3.43 9.24 -15.14
CA PRO A 97 -3.85 8.27 -16.14
C PRO A 97 -2.71 7.33 -16.56
N ASP A 98 -1.46 7.72 -16.33
CA ASP A 98 -0.27 6.96 -16.76
C ASP A 98 -0.18 5.57 -16.10
N TYR A 99 -0.75 5.42 -14.90
CA TYR A 99 -0.69 4.16 -14.15
C TYR A 99 -1.89 3.24 -14.38
N ALA A 100 -2.93 3.72 -15.08
CA ALA A 100 -4.15 2.96 -15.40
C ALA A 100 -4.71 2.15 -14.20
N ILE A 101 -4.74 2.77 -13.02
CA ILE A 101 -5.13 2.12 -11.76
C ILE A 101 -6.64 1.95 -11.73
N ASP A 102 -7.10 0.71 -11.56
CA ASP A 102 -8.49 0.44 -11.22
C ASP A 102 -8.71 0.71 -9.72
N HIS A 103 -9.38 1.82 -9.41
CA HIS A 103 -9.69 2.22 -8.05
C HIS A 103 -10.71 1.32 -7.35
N GLN A 104 -11.53 0.56 -8.09
CA GLN A 104 -12.46 -0.41 -7.50
C GLN A 104 -11.73 -1.66 -7.04
N GLN A 105 -10.55 -1.93 -7.62
CA GLN A 105 -9.70 -3.06 -7.30
C GLN A 105 -8.35 -2.57 -6.77
N LEU A 106 -8.35 -1.62 -5.84
CA LEU A 106 -7.14 -1.10 -5.20
C LEU A 106 -7.18 -1.34 -3.68
N ILE A 107 -6.12 -1.97 -3.17
CA ILE A 107 -5.86 -2.11 -1.74
C ILE A 107 -4.73 -1.16 -1.36
N ILE A 108 -5.00 -0.27 -0.40
CA ILE A 108 -4.00 0.65 0.17
C ILE A 108 -3.72 0.23 1.61
N LEU A 109 -2.45 0.07 1.96
CA LEU A 109 -2.04 -0.39 3.27
C LEU A 109 -0.61 0.07 3.62
N GLY A 110 -0.21 -0.10 4.87
CA GLY A 110 1.14 0.20 5.35
C GLY A 110 1.13 1.16 6.53
N ASP A 111 2.25 1.83 6.75
CA ASP A 111 2.39 2.79 7.85
C ASP A 111 2.21 4.22 7.34
N PHE A 112 1.10 4.82 7.76
CA PHE A 112 0.68 6.15 7.33
C PHE A 112 1.33 7.24 8.21
N ASN A 113 1.94 6.87 9.33
CA ASN A 113 2.55 7.78 10.30
C ASN A 113 1.63 8.93 10.76
N TYR A 114 0.31 8.73 10.69
CA TYR A 114 -0.70 9.58 11.33
C TYR A 114 -1.90 8.74 11.73
N SER A 115 -2.65 9.21 12.74
CA SER A 115 -3.90 8.57 13.14
C SER A 115 -5.07 9.24 12.42
N TYR A 116 -5.85 8.47 11.68
CA TYR A 116 -6.99 8.97 10.93
C TYR A 116 -8.11 9.56 11.81
N HIS A 117 -8.25 9.09 13.05
CA HIS A 117 -9.27 9.56 13.99
C HIS A 117 -8.83 10.72 14.88
N ARG A 118 -7.60 11.25 14.71
CA ARG A 118 -7.15 12.40 15.51
C ARG A 118 -7.81 13.69 15.04
N ALA A 119 -8.12 14.56 15.99
CA ALA A 119 -8.49 15.94 15.69
C ALA A 119 -7.35 16.65 14.93
N ASN A 120 -7.70 17.71 14.18
CA ASN A 120 -6.74 18.55 13.45
C ASN A 120 -5.90 17.79 12.40
N LEU A 121 -6.52 16.92 11.60
CA LEU A 121 -5.86 16.15 10.53
C LEU A 121 -5.03 17.01 9.57
N SER A 122 -5.44 18.25 9.30
CA SER A 122 -4.70 19.20 8.44
C SER A 122 -3.27 19.47 8.92
N SER A 123 -3.01 19.37 10.23
CA SER A 123 -1.68 19.51 10.81
C SER A 123 -0.82 18.26 10.62
N HIS A 124 -1.45 17.09 10.41
CA HIS A 124 -0.80 15.78 10.37
C HIS A 124 -0.64 15.20 8.96
N THR A 125 -1.55 15.49 8.03
CA THR A 125 -1.60 14.92 6.68
C THR A 125 -2.31 15.84 5.69
N SER A 126 -2.35 15.46 4.41
CA SER A 126 -3.05 16.21 3.36
C SER A 126 -4.56 16.05 3.49
N LEU A 127 -5.30 17.16 3.52
CA LEU A 127 -6.77 17.13 3.52
C LEU A 127 -7.33 16.60 2.19
N ARG A 128 -6.60 16.76 1.09
CA ARG A 128 -7.00 16.21 -0.22
C ARG A 128 -6.93 14.69 -0.19
N TRP A 129 -5.86 14.15 0.39
CA TRP A 129 -5.71 12.73 0.62
C TRP A 129 -6.81 12.17 1.52
N VAL A 130 -7.10 12.82 2.65
CA VAL A 130 -8.19 12.42 3.55
C VAL A 130 -9.53 12.42 2.81
N SER A 131 -9.86 13.51 2.10
CA SER A 131 -11.11 13.58 1.34
C SER A 131 -11.20 12.54 0.24
N TYR A 132 -10.09 12.15 -0.36
CA TYR A 132 -10.03 11.07 -1.36
C TYR A 132 -10.33 9.71 -0.71
N LEU A 133 -9.71 9.41 0.43
CA LEU A 133 -10.01 8.20 1.19
C LEU A 133 -11.49 8.13 1.61
N ASP A 134 -12.03 9.21 2.18
CA ASP A 134 -13.44 9.30 2.61
C ASP A 134 -14.44 8.98 1.49
N LYS A 135 -14.13 9.41 0.27
CA LYS A 135 -15.03 9.28 -0.89
C LYS A 135 -14.90 7.96 -1.61
N SER A 136 -13.74 7.33 -1.56
CA SER A 136 -13.38 6.25 -2.49
C SER A 136 -12.98 4.95 -1.80
N PHE A 137 -12.71 4.94 -0.49
CA PHE A 137 -12.18 3.78 0.21
C PHE A 137 -13.01 3.41 1.43
N TYR A 138 -13.09 2.11 1.67
CA TYR A 138 -13.61 1.54 2.91
C TYR A 138 -12.46 1.31 3.90
N ASN A 139 -12.54 1.89 5.10
CA ASN A 139 -11.56 1.66 6.16
C ASN A 139 -11.88 0.35 6.91
N VAL A 140 -11.15 -0.71 6.58
CA VAL A 140 -11.30 -2.04 7.20
C VAL A 140 -11.00 -2.07 8.70
N MET A 141 -10.20 -1.12 9.20
CA MET A 141 -9.85 -1.02 10.63
C MET A 141 -10.94 -0.36 11.48
N ASN A 142 -11.92 0.28 10.83
CA ASN A 142 -13.04 0.94 11.50
C ASN A 142 -14.30 0.04 11.52
N CYS A 143 -14.17 -1.24 11.17
CA CYS A 143 -15.28 -2.18 11.24
C CYS A 143 -15.63 -2.45 12.70
N GLY A 144 -16.80 -1.99 13.14
CA GLY A 144 -17.41 -2.53 14.36
C GLY A 144 -17.73 -4.00 14.11
N ASP A 145 -17.06 -4.90 14.83
CA ASP A 145 -17.14 -6.36 14.71
C ASP A 145 -18.51 -6.99 15.06
N THR A 146 -19.66 -6.37 14.77
CA THR A 146 -20.95 -6.83 15.36
C THR A 146 -22.17 -7.00 14.46
N VAL A 147 -22.11 -6.99 13.12
CA VAL A 147 -23.39 -7.09 12.34
C VAL A 147 -23.46 -8.10 11.18
N LEU A 148 -22.38 -8.79 10.76
CA LEU A 148 -22.47 -9.68 9.57
C LEU A 148 -22.28 -11.18 9.82
N LEU A 149 -22.51 -11.67 11.06
CA LEU A 149 -22.61 -13.11 11.35
C LEU A 149 -23.98 -13.55 11.90
N SER A 150 -25.01 -12.71 11.83
CA SER A 150 -26.37 -13.07 12.27
C SER A 150 -27.38 -13.07 11.12
N THR A 151 -27.10 -13.82 10.05
CA THR A 151 -28.15 -14.45 9.22
C THR A 151 -27.49 -15.59 8.43
N ALA A 152 -27.40 -16.74 9.09
CA ALA A 152 -27.44 -18.05 8.42
C ALA A 152 -28.90 -18.48 8.32
#